data_AF-A0A523E3U4-F1
#
_entry.id   AF-A0A523E3U4-F1
#
_cell.length_a   1.000
_cell.length_b   1.000
_cell.length_c   1.000
_cell.angle_alpha   90.00
_cell.angle_beta   90.00
_cell.angle_gamma   90.00
#
_symmetry.space_group_name_H-M   'P 1'
#
loop_
_entity.id
_entity.type
_entity.pdbx_description
1 polymer ?
#
loop_
_entity_poly.entity_id
_entity_poly.type
_entity_poly.pdbx_seq_one_letter_code
_entity_poly.pdbx_strand_id
1 'polypeptide(L)'
;MTERAKRRRFTAEYKLRILREVERCKVPGAIGALLRREGLYSSHLTSWRRERDRGAEAALVAKKRGPKKKAVDPRVKLLERENARLKRRLGRVELMLDIQKKASEMLGIPLSHPDKDENA
;
A
#
# COMPACT_ATOMS: atom_id res chain seq x y z
N MET A 1 1.82 -15.45 -37.01
CA MET A 1 1.59 -15.18 -35.57
C MET A 1 2.39 -16.20 -34.78
N THR A 2 3.35 -15.78 -33.96
CA THR A 2 4.17 -16.70 -33.16
C THR A 2 3.43 -17.06 -31.86
N GLU A 3 2.97 -18.30 -31.73
CA GLU A 3 2.40 -18.80 -30.48
C GLU A 3 3.45 -18.75 -29.37
N ARG A 4 3.16 -18.01 -28.28
CA ARG A 4 4.06 -17.93 -27.12
C ARG A 4 3.92 -19.20 -26.28
N ALA A 5 5.02 -19.93 -26.09
CA ALA A 5 5.06 -21.11 -25.23
C ALA A 5 4.57 -20.80 -23.79
N LYS A 6 3.55 -21.52 -23.34
CA LYS A 6 2.97 -21.35 -22.00
C LYS A 6 3.84 -22.05 -20.96
N ARG A 7 4.46 -21.26 -20.07
CA ARG A 7 5.26 -21.80 -18.95
C ARG A 7 4.39 -22.62 -17.99
N ARG A 8 4.85 -23.82 -17.63
CA ARG A 8 4.20 -24.70 -16.65
C ARG A 8 4.11 -24.00 -15.29
N ARG A 9 2.95 -24.08 -14.63
CA ARG A 9 2.73 -23.59 -13.26
C ARG A 9 2.49 -24.77 -12.33
N PHE A 10 3.15 -24.75 -11.17
CA PHE A 10 2.98 -25.79 -10.14
C PHE A 10 2.03 -25.28 -9.06
N THR A 11 0.92 -25.99 -8.84
CA THR A 11 -0.02 -25.70 -7.76
C THR A 11 0.61 -26.05 -6.40
N ALA A 12 0.14 -25.42 -5.32
CA ALA A 12 0.63 -25.72 -3.98
C ALA A 12 0.42 -27.19 -3.59
N GLU A 13 -0.73 -27.77 -3.95
CA GLU A 13 -1.05 -29.18 -3.74
C GLU A 13 -0.07 -30.10 -4.46
N TYR A 14 0.28 -29.79 -5.72
CA TYR A 14 1.26 -30.55 -6.48
C TYR A 14 2.63 -30.53 -5.80
N LYS A 15 3.10 -29.34 -5.40
CA LYS A 15 4.38 -29.19 -4.68
C LYS A 15 4.40 -30.01 -3.38
N LEU A 16 3.32 -29.97 -2.59
CA LEU A 16 3.21 -30.72 -1.34
C LEU A 16 3.19 -32.24 -1.56
N ARG A 17 2.47 -32.72 -2.58
CA ARG A 17 2.45 -34.14 -2.95
C ARG A 17 3.85 -34.66 -3.27
N ILE A 18 4.59 -33.92 -4.10
CA ILE A 18 5.96 -34.29 -4.47
C ILE A 18 6.89 -34.26 -3.24
N LEU A 19 6.79 -33.24 -2.38
CA LEU A 19 7.61 -33.19 -1.16
C LEU A 19 7.35 -34.40 -0.24
N ARG A 20 6.08 -34.82 -0.09
CA ARG A 20 5.71 -36.02 0.68
C ARG A 20 6.22 -37.31 0.04
N GLU A 21 6.16 -37.44 -1.29
CA GLU A 21 6.73 -38.59 -2.00
C GLU A 21 8.25 -38.67 -1.81
N VAL A 22 8.95 -37.52 -1.89
CA VAL A 22 10.39 -37.44 -1.62
C VAL A 22 10.71 -37.85 -0.18
N GLU A 23 9.91 -37.46 0.81
CA GLU A 23 10.08 -37.88 2.21
C GLU A 23 9.86 -39.40 2.41
N ARG A 24 9.02 -40.03 1.58
CA ARG A 24 8.78 -41.49 1.61
C ARG A 24 9.86 -42.29 0.88
N CYS A 25 10.66 -41.68 0.02
CA CYS A 25 11.76 -42.34 -0.67
C CYS A 25 12.90 -42.68 0.30
N LYS A 26 12.98 -43.94 0.74
CA LYS A 26 14.06 -44.45 1.61
C LYS A 26 15.20 -45.13 0.85
N VAL A 27 15.00 -45.44 -0.43
CA VAL A 27 15.97 -46.15 -1.27
C VAL A 27 16.89 -45.15 -1.97
N PRO A 28 18.22 -45.37 -1.99
CA PRO A 28 19.15 -44.58 -2.78
C PRO A 28 18.71 -44.48 -4.25
N GLY A 29 18.69 -43.27 -4.82
CA GLY A 29 18.32 -43.04 -6.22
C GLY A 29 16.81 -42.95 -6.49
N ALA A 30 15.93 -43.32 -5.55
CA ALA A 30 14.48 -43.22 -5.73
C ALA A 30 14.00 -41.77 -5.93
N ILE A 31 14.63 -40.82 -5.24
CA ILE A 31 14.36 -39.38 -5.41
C ILE A 31 14.71 -38.94 -6.84
N GLY A 32 15.84 -39.41 -7.39
CA GLY A 32 16.24 -39.10 -8.77
C GLY A 32 15.28 -39.69 -9.80
N ALA A 33 14.79 -40.91 -9.58
CA ALA A 33 13.79 -41.54 -10.43
C ALA A 33 12.46 -40.77 -10.41
N LEU A 34 12.01 -40.34 -9.22
CA LEU A 34 10.82 -39.51 -9.05
C LEU A 34 10.94 -38.18 -9.80
N LEU A 35 12.07 -37.49 -9.66
CA LEU A 35 12.32 -36.22 -10.31
C LEU A 35 12.29 -36.34 -11.84
N ARG A 36 12.88 -37.41 -12.41
CA ARG A 36 12.82 -37.66 -13.85
C ARG A 36 11.39 -37.94 -14.33
N ARG A 37 10.61 -38.74 -13.60
CA ARG A 37 9.21 -39.02 -13.93
C ARG A 37 8.35 -37.75 -13.97
N GLU A 38 8.61 -36.82 -13.06
CA GLU A 38 7.81 -35.59 -12.91
C GLU A 38 8.34 -34.41 -13.76
N GLY A 39 9.51 -34.58 -14.39
CA GLY A 39 10.21 -33.53 -15.14
C GLY A 39 10.72 -32.40 -14.25
N LEU A 40 11.19 -32.72 -13.05
CA LEU A 40 11.61 -31.77 -12.02
C LEU A 40 13.12 -31.82 -11.81
N TYR A 41 13.70 -30.68 -11.45
CA TYR A 41 15.09 -30.56 -11.05
C TYR A 41 15.23 -30.45 -9.52
N SER A 42 16.39 -30.78 -8.98
CA SER A 42 16.68 -30.71 -7.53
C SER A 42 16.50 -29.31 -6.94
N SER A 43 16.70 -28.26 -7.74
CA SER A 43 16.45 -26.86 -7.35
C SER A 43 14.98 -26.59 -7.00
N HIS A 44 14.04 -27.29 -7.63
CA HIS A 44 12.62 -27.17 -7.31
C HIS A 44 12.35 -27.68 -5.89
N LEU A 45 12.91 -28.83 -5.51
CA LEU A 45 12.74 -29.38 -4.16
C LEU A 45 13.28 -28.43 -3.11
N THR A 46 14.48 -27.88 -3.34
CA THR A 46 15.10 -26.92 -2.41
C THR A 46 14.24 -25.66 -2.25
N SER A 47 13.73 -25.14 -3.37
CA SER A 47 12.85 -23.96 -3.36
C SER A 47 11.53 -24.24 -2.65
N TRP A 48 10.91 -25.39 -2.89
CA TRP A 48 9.62 -25.76 -2.31
C TRP A 48 9.73 -26.11 -0.82
N ARG A 49 10.85 -26.67 -0.36
CA ARG A 49 11.13 -26.85 1.08
C ARG A 49 11.17 -25.50 1.80
N ARG A 50 11.95 -24.54 1.27
CA ARG A 50 11.99 -23.17 1.81
C ARG A 50 10.62 -22.47 1.78
N GLU A 51 9.84 -22.70 0.72
CA GLU A 51 8.48 -22.15 0.60
C GLU A 51 7.53 -22.75 1.66
N ARG A 52 7.60 -24.06 1.90
CA ARG A 52 6.87 -24.74 2.97
C ARG A 52 7.27 -24.21 4.34
N ASP A 53 8.56 -24.10 4.61
CA ASP A 53 9.07 -23.72 5.93
C ASP A 53 8.70 -22.26 6.24
N ARG A 54 8.81 -21.34 5.26
CA ARG A 54 8.29 -19.96 5.39
C ARG A 54 6.77 -19.91 5.55
N GLY A 55 6.04 -20.79 4.86
CA GLY A 55 4.59 -20.90 5.00
C GLY A 55 4.17 -21.36 6.40
N ALA A 56 4.90 -22.33 6.96
CA ALA A 56 4.71 -22.81 8.32
C ALA A 56 5.05 -21.72 9.35
N GLU A 57 6.17 -21.02 9.17
CA GLU A 57 6.56 -19.88 10.00
C GLU A 57 5.48 -18.77 9.95
N ALA A 58 5.01 -18.41 8.76
CA ALA A 58 3.94 -17.42 8.58
C ALA A 58 2.58 -17.87 9.15
N ALA A 59 2.35 -19.18 9.31
CA ALA A 59 1.18 -19.73 9.97
C ALA A 59 1.32 -19.74 11.51
N LEU A 60 2.54 -19.91 12.03
CA LEU A 60 2.85 -19.86 13.46
C LEU A 60 2.91 -18.43 13.99
N VAL A 61 3.35 -17.47 13.18
CA VAL A 61 3.28 -16.05 13.51
C VAL A 61 1.83 -15.60 13.42
N ALA A 62 1.23 -15.23 14.55
CA ALA A 62 -0.13 -14.71 14.63
C ALA A 62 -0.30 -13.51 13.67
N LYS A 63 -0.84 -13.76 12.47
CA LYS A 63 -1.09 -12.73 11.48
C LYS A 63 -2.29 -11.91 11.96
N LYS A 64 -2.06 -10.66 12.36
CA LYS A 64 -3.16 -9.71 12.63
C LYS A 64 -4.08 -9.66 11.40
N ARG A 65 -5.26 -10.28 11.52
CA ARG A 65 -6.34 -10.18 10.53
C ARG A 65 -6.81 -8.72 10.50
N GLY A 66 -6.98 -8.19 9.29
CA GLY A 66 -7.51 -6.86 9.07
C GLY A 66 -6.62 -6.00 8.16
N PRO A 67 -7.13 -4.84 7.70
CA PRO A 67 -6.39 -3.91 6.86
C PRO A 67 -5.07 -3.50 7.52
N LYS A 68 -3.98 -3.45 6.74
CA LYS A 68 -2.73 -2.84 7.21
C LYS A 68 -3.02 -1.38 7.57
N LYS A 69 -2.68 -0.95 8.78
CA LYS A 69 -2.80 0.46 9.17
C LYS A 69 -2.00 1.29 8.18
N LYS A 70 -2.68 2.21 7.46
CA LYS A 70 -1.99 3.22 6.65
C LYS A 70 -1.19 4.09 7.61
N ALA A 71 0.10 4.25 7.35
CA ALA A 71 0.91 5.23 8.07
C ALA A 71 0.32 6.61 7.75
N VAL A 72 -0.19 7.30 8.78
CA VAL A 72 -0.64 8.69 8.63
C VAL A 72 0.62 9.53 8.51
N ASP A 73 0.75 10.27 7.40
CA ASP A 73 1.88 11.16 7.19
C ASP A 73 1.94 12.20 8.33
N PRO A 74 3.08 12.36 9.04
CA PRO A 74 3.22 13.34 10.12
C PRO A 74 2.88 14.78 9.68
N ARG A 75 2.96 15.07 8.38
CA ARG A 75 2.60 16.37 7.80
C ARG A 75 1.12 16.69 7.89
N VAL A 76 0.24 15.69 8.00
CA VAL A 76 -1.21 15.90 8.14
C VAL A 76 -1.53 16.76 9.37
N LYS A 77 -0.91 16.47 10.51
CA LYS A 77 -1.14 17.22 11.76
C LYS A 77 -0.64 18.67 11.68
N LEU A 78 0.46 18.90 10.95
CA LEU A 78 0.99 20.25 10.72
C LEU A 78 0.04 21.03 9.81
N LEU A 79 -0.39 20.42 8.71
CA LEU A 79 -1.33 21.02 7.77
C LEU A 79 -2.67 21.34 8.44
N GLU A 80 -3.21 20.47 9.29
CA GLU A 80 -4.45 20.71 10.03
C GLU A 80 -4.36 21.93 10.95
N ARG A 81 -3.23 22.10 11.66
CA ARG A 81 -2.98 23.26 12.53
C ARG A 81 -2.89 24.56 11.73
N GLU A 82 -2.17 24.52 10.61
CA GLU A 82 -2.05 25.68 9.72
C GLU A 82 -3.39 26.06 9.12
N ASN A 83 -4.18 25.08 8.66
CA ASN A 83 -5.51 25.30 8.11
C ASN A 83 -6.43 25.95 9.16
N ALA A 84 -6.42 25.45 10.40
CA ALA A 84 -7.19 26.03 11.50
C ALA A 84 -6.74 27.46 11.87
N ARG A 85 -5.45 27.79 11.73
CA ARG A 85 -4.94 29.16 11.92
C ARG A 85 -5.39 30.09 10.79
N LEU A 86 -5.27 29.63 9.54
CA LEU A 86 -5.63 30.41 8.35
C LEU A 86 -7.14 30.70 8.33
N LYS A 87 -7.99 29.71 8.63
CA LYS A 87 -9.45 29.91 8.72
C LYS A 87 -9.85 30.95 9.77
N ARG A 88 -9.19 30.96 10.94
CA ARG A 88 -9.43 31.99 11.97
C ARG A 88 -9.02 33.39 11.51
N ARG A 89 -7.90 33.51 10.77
CA ARG A 89 -7.46 34.79 10.21
C ARG A 89 -8.45 35.28 9.13
N LEU A 90 -8.89 34.37 8.27
CA LEU A 90 -9.89 34.66 7.23
C LEU A 90 -11.17 35.22 7.87
N GLY A 91 -11.75 34.53 8.85
CA GLY A 91 -12.98 35.00 9.50
C GLY A 91 -12.85 36.36 10.19
N ARG A 92 -11.66 36.70 10.72
CA ARG A 92 -11.42 38.04 11.29
C ARG A 92 -11.42 39.12 10.21
N VAL A 93 -10.78 38.85 9.06
CA VAL A 93 -10.73 39.79 7.93
C VAL A 93 -12.11 39.93 7.29
N GLU A 94 -12.85 38.84 7.14
CA GLU A 94 -14.25 38.85 6.65
C GLU A 94 -15.14 39.70 7.56
N LEU A 95 -15.04 39.54 8.88
CA LEU A 95 -15.79 40.37 9.83
C LEU A 95 -15.41 41.85 9.72
N MET A 96 -14.12 42.16 9.57
CA MET A 96 -13.65 43.55 9.39
C MET A 96 -14.23 44.15 8.10
N LEU A 97 -14.23 43.38 7.02
CA LEU A 97 -14.79 43.79 5.74
C LEU A 97 -16.30 44.04 5.85
N ASP A 98 -17.03 43.17 6.55
CA ASP A 98 -18.47 43.32 6.77
C ASP A 98 -18.81 44.57 7.59
N ILE A 99 -18.03 44.85 8.65
CA ILE A 99 -18.18 46.08 9.44
C ILE A 99 -17.92 47.30 8.56
N GLN A 100 -16.84 47.28 7.76
CA GLN A 100 -16.49 48.39 6.87
C GLN A 100 -17.60 48.66 5.84
N LYS A 101 -18.15 47.61 5.23
CA LYS A 101 -19.28 47.71 4.28
C LYS A 101 -20.53 48.33 4.94
N LYS A 102 -20.94 47.81 6.09
CA LYS A 102 -22.12 48.33 6.82
C LYS A 102 -21.94 49.79 7.24
N ALA A 103 -20.74 50.16 7.70
CA ALA A 103 -20.44 51.54 8.08
C ALA A 103 -20.50 52.50 6.87
N SER A 104 -19.96 52.08 5.73
CA SER A 104 -20.04 52.83 4.47
C SER A 104 -21.49 53.01 4.00
N GLU A 105 -22.31 51.95 4.04
CA GLU A 105 -23.74 52.00 3.68
C GLU A 105 -24.52 52.98 4.59
N MET A 106 -24.29 52.94 5.90
CA MET A 106 -24.97 53.82 6.85
C MET A 106 -24.55 55.29 6.72
N LEU A 107 -23.28 55.55 6.41
CA LEU A 107 -22.73 56.91 6.37
C LEU A 107 -22.73 57.52 4.96
N GLY A 108 -23.10 56.76 3.92
CA GLY A 108 -23.10 57.22 2.53
C GLY A 108 -21.70 57.55 1.99
N ILE A 109 -20.64 57.11 2.67
CA ILE A 109 -19.25 57.34 2.27
C ILE A 109 -18.83 56.17 1.38
N PRO A 110 -18.51 56.38 0.10
CA PRO A 110 -18.09 55.29 -0.78
C PRO A 110 -16.80 54.63 -0.26
N LEU A 111 -16.76 53.29 -0.27
CA LEU A 111 -15.56 52.53 0.06
C LEU A 111 -14.49 52.83 -0.98
N SER A 112 -13.33 53.33 -0.55
CA SER A 112 -12.14 53.31 -1.40
C SER A 112 -11.77 51.84 -1.65
N HIS A 113 -11.87 51.42 -2.91
CA HIS A 113 -11.30 50.15 -3.30
C HIS A 113 -9.78 50.31 -3.23
N PRO A 114 -9.05 49.53 -2.41
CA PRO A 114 -7.60 49.49 -2.57
C PRO A 114 -7.36 48.95 -3.98
N ASP A 115 -6.68 49.75 -4.81
CA ASP A 115 -6.27 49.36 -6.14
C ASP A 115 -5.58 47.99 -6.05
N LYS A 116 -5.97 47.10 -6.96
CA LYS A 116 -5.26 45.86 -7.18
C LYS A 116 -3.89 46.23 -7.76
N ASP A 117 -2.93 46.51 -6.90
CA ASP A 117 -1.54 46.34 -7.26
C ASP A 117 -1.28 44.84 -7.37
N GLU A 118 -1.54 44.32 -8.57
CA GLU A 118 -0.77 43.21 -9.10
C GLU A 118 0.71 43.64 -9.08
N ASN A 119 1.52 43.02 -8.21
CA ASN A 119 2.86 42.53 -8.59
C ASN A 119 3.63 41.84 -7.45
N ALA A 120 4.29 40.75 -7.86
CA ALA A 120 5.40 39.99 -7.26
C ALA A 120 5.05 38.80 -6.36
#